data_AF-A0A4S4C238-F1
#
_entry.id   AF-A0A4S4C238-F1
#
_cell.length_a   1.000
_cell.length_b   1.000
_cell.length_c   1.000
_cell.angle_alpha   90.00
_cell.angle_beta   90.00
_cell.angle_gamma   90.00
#
_symmetry.space_group_name_H-M   'P 1'
#
loop_
_entity.id
_entity.type
_entity.pdbx_description
1 polymer ?
#
loop_
_entity_poly.entity_id
_entity_poly.type
_entity_poly.pdbx_seq_one_letter_code
_entity_poly.pdbx_strand_id
1 'polypeptide(L)'
;MVLGPTGCLPLRVVRFAIWYGYACEKKGCRGEGAVGGQRDVRSKWGKTRVILRSRQLASHVPETRPMNRASLKAMLGKYGMVYVKPDIGARGIGVMKVAKGKRGYMVHYGTVRKRLPSFNAACKWIKGHRRKRNYLVQRGIVMVRLGGRPLDFRVMIQRNERRRWEVTGTLARVASPGKPVTNGSQGGTIYPSKRILNKVAGRAAAPVLLNRFRTLARRSAARLAIRYPELNELGLDVALDTKRRYWILEINTAPDAKPFVLLDDRSAIRRIVKLGRRYGRIYDLTIRKAKKG
;
A
#
# COMPACT_ATOMS: atom_id res chain seq x y z
N MET A 1 23.07 -33.76 -61.91
CA MET A 1 23.47 -32.47 -62.50
C MET A 1 22.54 -31.40 -61.93
N VAL A 2 23.13 -30.26 -61.55
CA VAL A 2 22.52 -29.00 -61.06
C VAL A 2 21.98 -28.98 -59.62
N LEU A 3 22.82 -28.37 -58.77
CA LEU A 3 22.52 -27.74 -57.49
C LEU A 3 21.78 -26.41 -57.71
N GLY A 4 20.83 -26.06 -56.84
CA GLY A 4 20.22 -24.74 -56.72
C GLY A 4 20.25 -24.24 -55.26
N PRO A 5 20.36 -22.92 -54.99
CA PRO A 5 21.10 -22.44 -53.82
C PRO A 5 20.24 -21.76 -52.72
N THR A 6 20.76 -21.88 -51.50
CA THR A 6 20.91 -20.85 -50.44
C THR A 6 19.72 -20.02 -49.93
N GLY A 7 19.59 -19.94 -48.60
CA GLY A 7 19.10 -18.72 -47.94
C GLY A 7 18.37 -18.89 -46.60
N CYS A 8 19.02 -19.43 -45.57
CA CYS A 8 18.55 -19.28 -44.18
C CYS A 8 19.09 -17.98 -43.57
N LEU A 9 18.21 -17.10 -43.08
CA LEU A 9 18.54 -15.92 -42.27
C LEU A 9 17.78 -15.99 -40.94
N PRO A 10 18.46 -15.92 -39.77
CA PRO A 10 17.81 -16.01 -38.47
C PRO A 10 17.28 -14.66 -37.97
N LEU A 11 16.19 -14.74 -37.19
CA LEU A 11 15.49 -13.62 -36.53
C LEU A 11 16.44 -12.72 -35.73
N ARG A 12 16.53 -11.44 -36.12
CA ARG A 12 17.12 -10.38 -35.31
C ARG A 12 16.15 -9.90 -34.24
N VAL A 13 16.62 -9.94 -33.00
CA VAL A 13 16.04 -9.33 -31.80
C VAL A 13 15.99 -7.81 -31.98
N VAL A 14 14.80 -7.23 -31.99
CA VAL A 14 14.63 -5.77 -32.02
C VAL A 14 14.48 -5.24 -30.59
N ARG A 15 15.55 -4.65 -30.06
CA ARG A 15 15.53 -3.74 -28.90
C ARG A 15 15.31 -2.32 -29.42
N PHE A 16 14.18 -1.69 -29.06
CA PHE A 16 14.03 -0.24 -29.19
C PHE A 16 14.20 0.41 -27.82
N ALA A 17 15.34 1.09 -27.65
CA ALA A 17 15.51 2.16 -26.68
C ALA A 17 15.47 3.46 -27.49
N ILE A 18 14.50 4.34 -27.19
CA ILE A 18 14.50 5.70 -27.70
C ILE A 18 14.51 6.62 -26.49
N TRP A 19 15.60 7.37 -26.39
CA TRP A 19 15.84 8.46 -25.46
C TRP A 19 15.58 9.73 -26.27
N TYR A 20 14.58 10.52 -25.92
CA TYR A 20 14.48 11.91 -26.37
C TYR A 20 14.47 12.80 -25.13
N GLY A 21 15.58 13.52 -24.95
CA GLY A 21 15.64 14.67 -24.08
C GLY A 21 14.96 15.85 -24.77
N TYR A 22 14.21 16.61 -24.00
CA TYR A 22 13.93 18.01 -24.31
C TYR A 22 14.17 18.83 -23.05
N ALA A 23 15.21 19.64 -23.12
CA ALA A 23 15.37 20.83 -22.31
C ALA A 23 14.32 21.86 -22.78
N CYS A 24 13.67 22.55 -21.84
CA CYS A 24 12.89 23.74 -22.14
C CYS A 24 13.05 24.72 -20.98
N GLU A 25 13.81 25.78 -21.24
CA GLU A 25 13.92 26.97 -20.40
C GLU A 25 12.73 27.90 -20.63
N LYS A 26 12.47 28.72 -19.60
CA LYS A 26 11.28 29.54 -19.37
C LYS A 26 11.06 30.64 -20.43
N LYS A 27 9.80 30.93 -20.77
CA LYS A 27 9.08 32.20 -20.47
C LYS A 27 7.63 32.19 -20.98
N GLY A 28 6.71 32.59 -20.09
CA GLY A 28 5.43 33.28 -20.34
C GLY A 28 4.47 32.79 -21.43
N CYS A 29 3.49 31.95 -21.06
CA CYS A 29 2.16 31.96 -21.67
C CYS A 29 1.10 31.86 -20.57
N ARG A 30 0.27 32.91 -20.42
CA ARG A 30 -1.04 32.81 -19.75
C ARG A 30 -1.98 32.19 -20.77
N GLY A 31 -2.61 31.07 -20.40
CA GLY A 31 -3.61 30.39 -21.21
C GLY A 31 -4.41 29.45 -20.31
N GLU A 32 -5.70 29.72 -20.23
CA GLU A 32 -6.71 28.91 -19.54
C GLU A 32 -6.79 27.50 -20.15
N GLY A 33 -6.99 26.50 -19.29
CA GLY A 33 -7.05 25.10 -19.68
C GLY A 33 -6.25 24.21 -18.73
N ALA A 34 -6.60 24.20 -17.44
CA ALA A 34 -6.02 23.26 -16.48
C ALA A 34 -6.45 21.82 -16.82
N VAL A 35 -5.68 21.13 -17.66
CA VAL A 35 -5.69 19.67 -17.72
C VAL A 35 -5.18 19.17 -16.36
N GLY A 36 -6.13 18.96 -15.44
CA GLY A 36 -5.87 18.68 -14.03
C GLY A 36 -5.14 17.35 -13.84
N GLY A 37 -3.81 17.40 -13.83
CA GLY A 37 -2.96 16.28 -13.45
C GLY A 37 -3.26 15.80 -12.02
N GLN A 38 -3.23 14.49 -11.81
CA GLN A 38 -3.45 13.89 -10.50
C GLN A 38 -2.33 14.28 -9.52
N ARG A 39 -2.67 14.88 -8.38
CA ARG A 39 -1.70 15.16 -7.31
C ARG A 39 -1.44 13.94 -6.45
N ASP A 40 -0.16 13.64 -6.20
CA ASP A 40 0.26 12.64 -5.22
C ASP A 40 0.56 13.27 -3.85
N VAL A 41 -0.26 12.94 -2.85
CA VAL A 41 -0.01 13.33 -1.45
C VAL A 41 0.84 12.25 -0.77
N ARG A 42 2.15 12.48 -0.73
CA ARG A 42 3.13 11.48 -0.30
C ARG A 42 3.21 11.26 1.21
N SER A 43 3.01 12.29 2.03
CA SER A 43 3.11 12.20 3.49
C SER A 43 1.99 11.33 4.07
N LYS A 44 2.36 10.21 4.70
CA LYS A 44 1.42 9.34 5.43
C LYS A 44 0.78 10.09 6.59
N TRP A 45 1.56 10.89 7.31
CA TRP A 45 1.10 11.68 8.45
C TRP A 45 0.14 12.78 8.04
N GLY A 46 0.43 13.48 6.93
CA GLY A 46 -0.49 14.46 6.35
C GLY A 46 -1.88 13.87 6.11
N LYS A 47 -1.96 12.75 5.40
CA LYS A 47 -3.21 12.03 5.14
C LYS A 47 -3.87 11.52 6.42
N THR A 48 -3.09 10.96 7.34
CA THR A 48 -3.59 10.44 8.62
C THR A 48 -4.26 11.55 9.44
N ARG A 49 -3.66 12.75 9.52
CA ARG A 49 -4.25 13.89 10.24
C ARG A 49 -5.59 14.32 9.66
N VAL A 50 -5.76 14.30 8.33
CA VAL A 50 -7.04 14.62 7.68
C VAL A 50 -8.12 13.62 8.08
N ILE A 51 -7.78 12.32 8.10
CA ILE A 51 -8.70 11.25 8.49
C ILE A 51 -9.07 11.33 9.97
N LEU A 52 -8.11 11.62 10.85
CA LEU A 52 -8.33 11.72 12.30
C LEU A 52 -9.32 12.83 12.69
N ARG A 53 -9.50 13.85 11.84
CA ARG A 53 -10.53 14.88 12.04
C ARG A 53 -11.96 14.40 11.75
N SER A 54 -12.18 13.11 11.52
CA SER A 54 -13.51 12.51 11.39
C SER A 54 -13.69 11.48 12.50
N ARG A 55 -14.62 11.72 13.44
CA ARG A 55 -14.89 10.82 14.57
C ARG A 55 -15.21 9.39 14.11
N GLN A 56 -15.96 9.26 13.02
CA GLN A 56 -16.33 7.97 12.44
C GLN A 56 -15.14 7.20 11.85
N LEU A 57 -14.09 7.88 11.40
CA LEU A 57 -12.90 7.23 10.82
C LEU A 57 -11.77 7.06 11.84
N ALA A 58 -11.66 7.99 12.80
CA ALA A 58 -10.58 8.00 13.78
C ALA A 58 -10.52 6.72 14.62
N SER A 59 -11.67 6.13 14.95
CA SER A 59 -11.76 4.84 15.66
C SER A 59 -11.16 3.66 14.88
N HIS A 60 -11.01 3.80 13.56
CA HIS A 60 -10.41 2.80 12.68
C HIS A 60 -8.94 3.10 12.35
N VAL A 61 -8.34 4.17 12.87
CA VAL A 61 -6.92 4.48 12.63
C VAL A 61 -6.10 4.05 13.84
N PRO A 62 -5.11 3.14 13.67
CA PRO A 62 -4.19 2.83 14.76
C PRO A 62 -3.47 4.09 15.21
N GLU A 63 -3.36 4.30 16.53
CA GLU A 63 -2.67 5.47 17.07
C GLU A 63 -1.29 5.61 16.41
N THR A 64 -1.01 6.80 15.89
CA THR A 64 0.18 7.10 15.09
C THR A 64 0.75 8.43 15.56
N ARG A 65 2.07 8.47 15.78
CA ARG A 65 2.78 9.68 16.20
C ARG A 65 4.04 9.87 15.35
N PRO A 66 4.51 11.11 15.13
CA PRO A 66 5.88 11.36 14.68
C PRO A 66 6.88 10.60 15.57
N MET A 67 7.87 9.96 14.96
CA MET A 67 8.80 9.10 15.68
C MET A 67 9.98 9.89 16.22
N ASN A 68 10.08 9.89 17.55
CA ASN A 68 11.26 10.25 18.32
C ASN A 68 11.44 9.21 19.44
N ARG A 69 12.48 9.35 20.25
CA ARG A 69 12.78 8.39 21.32
C ARG A 69 11.65 8.30 22.36
N ALA A 70 11.08 9.44 22.76
CA ALA A 70 10.01 9.51 23.75
C ALA A 70 8.72 8.82 23.25
N SER A 71 8.24 9.20 22.07
CA SER A 71 7.06 8.60 21.43
C SER A 71 7.24 7.10 21.18
N LEU A 72 8.43 6.65 20.76
CA LEU A 72 8.70 5.23 20.61
C LEU A 72 8.60 4.49 21.95
N LYS A 73 9.23 5.02 23.01
CA LYS A 73 9.18 4.43 24.36
C LYS A 73 7.74 4.35 24.87
N ALA A 74 7.00 5.46 24.79
CA ALA A 74 5.61 5.56 25.24
C ALA A 74 4.69 4.59 24.48
N MET A 75 4.79 4.56 23.14
CA MET A 75 3.96 3.67 22.32
C MET A 75 4.30 2.18 22.54
N LEU A 76 5.57 1.83 22.73
CA LEU A 76 5.98 0.47 23.09
C LEU A 76 5.52 0.08 24.49
N GLY A 77 5.55 1.00 25.45
CA GLY A 77 5.02 0.79 26.79
C GLY A 77 3.51 0.54 26.76
N LYS A 78 2.76 1.38 26.05
CA LYS A 78 1.30 1.32 25.95
C LYS A 78 0.78 0.09 25.18
N TYR A 79 1.46 -0.27 24.09
CA TYR A 79 0.92 -1.27 23.14
C TYR A 79 1.72 -2.57 23.06
N GLY A 80 2.95 -2.62 23.60
CA GLY A 80 3.85 -3.77 23.48
C GLY A 80 4.41 -4.01 22.07
N MET A 81 3.73 -3.56 21.02
CA MET A 81 4.13 -3.74 19.62
C MET A 81 3.81 -2.49 18.80
N VAL A 82 4.78 -2.04 18.00
CA VAL A 82 4.64 -0.89 17.10
C VAL A 82 5.26 -1.18 15.73
N TYR A 83 4.83 -0.43 14.73
CA TYR A 83 5.50 -0.30 13.46
C TYR A 83 6.18 1.07 13.37
N VAL A 84 7.46 1.06 13.04
CA VAL A 84 8.26 2.25 12.75
C VAL A 84 8.40 2.34 11.23
N LYS A 85 7.83 3.37 10.61
CA LYS A 85 7.75 3.49 9.14
C LYS A 85 8.12 4.90 8.68
N PRO A 86 8.76 5.05 7.50
CA PRO A 86 9.03 6.38 6.96
C PRO A 86 7.72 7.10 6.65
N ASP A 87 7.65 8.40 6.93
CA ASP A 87 6.48 9.21 6.59
C ASP A 87 6.28 9.27 5.07
N ILE A 88 7.38 9.49 4.34
CA ILE A 88 7.44 9.44 2.88
C ILE A 88 8.23 8.19 2.46
N GLY A 89 7.54 7.27 1.80
CA GLY A 89 8.08 6.01 1.32
C GLY A 89 7.00 5.14 0.69
N ALA A 90 7.41 4.07 0.03
CA ALA A 90 6.52 3.16 -0.69
C ALA A 90 7.01 1.71 -0.58
N ARG A 91 6.17 0.76 -1.02
CA ARG A 91 6.53 -0.67 -1.18
C ARG A 91 6.97 -1.38 0.11
N GLY A 92 6.62 -0.84 1.27
CA GLY A 92 7.05 -1.36 2.58
C GLY A 92 8.54 -1.17 2.90
N ILE A 93 9.29 -0.44 2.07
CA ILE A 93 10.73 -0.23 2.27
C ILE A 93 10.94 0.69 3.48
N GLY A 94 11.85 0.30 4.37
CA GLY A 94 12.15 1.07 5.59
C GLY A 94 11.17 0.84 6.73
N VAL A 95 10.18 -0.05 6.57
CA VAL A 95 9.24 -0.41 7.65
C VAL A 95 9.88 -1.44 8.58
N MET A 96 9.88 -1.14 9.87
CA MET A 96 10.36 -2.01 10.93
C MET A 96 9.21 -2.32 11.88
N LYS A 97 9.06 -3.58 12.26
CA LYS A 97 8.19 -3.99 13.37
C LYS A 97 9.02 -4.11 14.63
N VAL A 98 8.60 -3.47 15.71
CA VAL A 98 9.29 -3.51 17.01
C VAL A 98 8.33 -4.03 18.06
N ALA A 99 8.73 -5.05 18.81
CA ALA A 99 7.96 -5.60 19.91
C ALA A 99 8.78 -5.61 21.19
N LYS A 100 8.20 -5.16 22.29
CA LYS A 100 8.74 -5.31 23.64
C LYS A 100 8.41 -6.73 24.13
N GLY A 101 9.41 -7.45 24.61
CA GLY A 101 9.25 -8.75 25.26
C GLY A 101 9.75 -8.72 26.70
N LYS A 102 9.69 -9.86 27.39
CA LYS A 102 10.15 -9.99 28.78
C LYS A 102 11.65 -9.65 28.94
N ARG A 103 12.49 -10.09 27.99
CA ARG A 103 13.95 -9.93 28.00
C ARG A 103 14.43 -9.00 26.86
N GLY A 104 13.90 -7.79 26.79
CA GLY A 104 14.31 -6.77 25.81
C GLY A 104 13.35 -6.58 24.64
N TYR A 105 13.89 -6.30 23.45
CA TYR A 105 13.14 -5.85 22.27
C TYR A 105 13.44 -6.74 21.06
N MET A 106 12.40 -7.09 20.31
CA MET A 106 12.52 -7.78 19.03
C MET A 106 12.26 -6.77 17.91
N VAL A 107 13.26 -6.55 17.06
CA VAL A 107 13.12 -5.75 15.85
C VAL A 107 13.08 -6.69 14.64
N HIS A 108 12.13 -6.43 13.75
CA HIS A 108 11.92 -7.19 12.53
C HIS A 108 11.93 -6.23 11.32
N TYR A 109 12.89 -6.42 10.42
CA TYR A 109 13.12 -5.59 9.24
C TYR A 109 13.43 -6.47 8.02
N GLY A 110 12.59 -6.41 6.99
CA GLY A 110 12.70 -7.36 5.89
C GLY A 110 12.50 -8.79 6.39
N THR A 111 13.48 -9.66 6.19
CA THR A 111 13.54 -11.03 6.76
C THR A 111 14.41 -11.10 8.03
N VAL A 112 15.10 -10.02 8.39
CA VAL A 112 15.99 -9.96 9.54
C VAL A 112 15.16 -9.80 10.81
N ARG A 113 15.39 -10.71 11.77
CA ARG A 113 14.85 -10.63 13.14
C ARG A 113 16.02 -10.49 14.11
N LYS A 114 16.08 -9.37 14.82
CA LYS A 114 17.14 -9.08 15.80
C LYS A 114 16.53 -8.90 17.19
N ARG A 115 17.00 -9.69 18.14
CA ARG A 115 16.77 -9.44 19.57
C ARG A 115 17.79 -8.43 20.07
N LEU A 116 17.33 -7.43 20.81
CA LEU A 116 18.14 -6.36 21.37
C LEU A 116 17.87 -6.30 22.88
N PRO A 117 18.91 -6.24 23.72
CA PRO A 117 18.77 -6.43 25.17
C PRO A 117 18.04 -5.25 25.84
N SER A 118 18.15 -4.04 25.28
CA SER A 118 17.63 -2.82 25.91
C SER A 118 16.94 -1.88 24.92
N PHE A 119 16.21 -0.91 25.47
CA PHE A 119 15.59 0.15 24.66
C PHE A 119 16.64 1.00 23.93
N ASN A 120 17.79 1.23 24.56
CA ASN A 120 18.90 1.97 23.95
C ASN A 120 19.47 1.22 22.74
N ALA A 121 19.69 -0.10 22.87
CA ALA A 121 20.11 -0.94 21.77
C ALA A 121 19.08 -0.92 20.62
N ALA A 122 17.78 -1.00 20.94
CA ALA A 122 16.70 -0.85 19.96
C ALA A 122 16.73 0.50 19.24
N CYS A 123 16.88 1.60 19.97
CA CYS A 123 16.99 2.94 19.37
C CYS A 123 18.22 3.06 18.45
N LYS A 124 19.40 2.58 18.89
CA LYS A 124 20.64 2.61 18.08
C LYS A 124 20.47 1.81 16.80
N TRP A 125 19.93 0.59 16.91
CA TRP A 125 19.67 -0.28 15.76
C TRP A 125 18.70 0.37 14.77
N ILE A 126 17.57 0.89 15.26
CA ILE A 126 16.58 1.59 14.43
C ILE A 126 17.23 2.80 13.74
N LYS A 127 17.98 3.63 14.47
CA LYS A 127 18.66 4.81 13.90
C LYS A 127 19.60 4.43 12.75
N GLY A 128 20.36 3.34 12.89
CA GLY A 128 21.27 2.84 11.84
C GLY A 128 20.56 2.30 10.59
N HIS A 129 19.33 1.79 10.72
CA HIS A 129 18.55 1.25 9.60
C HIS A 129 17.51 2.24 9.03
N ARG A 130 17.34 3.38 9.70
CA ARG A 130 16.50 4.46 9.19
C ARG A 130 17.21 5.16 8.04
N ARG A 131 16.43 5.52 7.02
CA ARG A 131 16.90 6.46 5.99
C ARG A 131 16.86 7.88 6.58
N LYS A 132 17.70 8.79 6.08
CA LYS A 132 17.75 10.22 6.47
C LYS A 132 16.44 10.95 6.12
N ARG A 133 15.36 10.70 6.88
CA ARG A 133 14.01 11.26 6.69
C ARG A 133 13.15 11.09 7.95
N ASN A 134 11.99 11.73 7.95
CA ASN A 134 10.98 11.61 9.00
C ASN A 134 10.35 10.22 9.03
N TYR A 135 10.14 9.72 10.25
CA TYR A 135 9.50 8.43 10.53
C TYR A 135 8.31 8.64 11.46
N LEU A 136 7.42 7.66 11.45
CA LEU A 136 6.25 7.56 12.30
C LEU A 136 6.36 6.30 13.15
N VAL A 137 5.84 6.35 14.37
CA VAL A 137 5.56 5.19 15.22
C VAL A 137 4.06 4.98 15.23
N GLN A 138 3.62 3.80 14.83
CA GLN A 138 2.21 3.43 14.75
C GLN A 138 1.96 2.20 15.62
N ARG A 139 0.84 2.17 16.34
CA ARG A 139 0.39 0.99 17.08
C ARG A 139 0.40 -0.24 16.18
N GLY A 140 1.02 -1.31 16.66
CA GLY A 140 0.97 -2.61 16.01
C GLY A 140 -0.39 -3.27 16.22
N ILE A 141 -0.99 -3.76 15.13
CA ILE A 141 -2.24 -4.53 15.18
C ILE A 141 -1.91 -6.03 15.13
N VAL A 142 -2.53 -6.79 16.04
CA VAL A 142 -2.50 -8.27 15.99
C VAL A 142 -3.54 -8.72 14.98
N MET A 143 -3.12 -8.79 13.72
CA MET A 143 -3.99 -9.09 12.59
C MET A 143 -4.30 -10.59 12.52
N VAL A 144 -5.43 -10.92 11.89
CA VAL A 144 -5.70 -12.27 11.41
C VAL A 144 -4.57 -12.74 10.47
N ARG A 145 -4.38 -14.06 10.39
CA ARG A 145 -3.27 -14.68 9.65
C ARG A 145 -3.79 -15.78 8.75
N LEU A 146 -3.08 -16.03 7.65
CA LEU A 146 -3.26 -17.20 6.81
C LEU A 146 -1.95 -17.99 6.79
N GLY A 147 -1.97 -19.23 7.28
CA GLY A 147 -0.78 -20.06 7.41
C GLY A 147 0.33 -19.37 8.21
N GLY A 148 -0.01 -18.77 9.36
CA GLY A 148 0.93 -18.03 10.22
C GLY A 148 1.41 -16.67 9.68
N ARG A 149 1.06 -16.30 8.45
CA ARG A 149 1.51 -15.04 7.80
C ARG A 149 0.46 -13.94 7.98
N PRO A 150 0.86 -12.71 8.37
CA PRO A 150 -0.07 -11.59 8.48
C PRO A 150 -0.65 -11.24 7.12
N LEU A 151 -1.89 -10.73 7.11
CA LEU A 151 -2.56 -10.28 5.91
C LEU A 151 -3.28 -8.94 6.09
N ASP A 152 -3.53 -8.26 4.98
CA ASP A 152 -4.41 -7.10 4.91
C ASP A 152 -5.21 -7.11 3.60
N PHE A 153 -6.06 -6.10 3.44
CA PHE A 153 -6.93 -5.93 2.28
C PHE A 153 -6.65 -4.59 1.60
N ARG A 154 -6.39 -4.61 0.29
CA ARG A 154 -6.33 -3.41 -0.54
C ARG A 154 -7.73 -3.15 -1.10
N VAL A 155 -8.30 -2.01 -0.74
CA VAL A 155 -9.54 -1.47 -1.33
C VAL A 155 -9.17 -0.34 -2.28
N MET A 156 -9.41 -0.54 -3.57
CA MET A 156 -9.18 0.46 -4.62
C MET A 156 -10.48 1.25 -4.84
N ILE A 157 -10.41 2.58 -4.80
CA ILE A 157 -11.55 3.46 -5.01
C ILE A 157 -11.15 4.60 -5.95
N GLN A 158 -11.99 4.91 -6.93
CA GLN A 158 -11.72 5.88 -7.99
C GLN A 158 -12.92 6.78 -8.25
N ARG A 159 -12.69 7.99 -8.74
CA ARG A 159 -13.75 8.81 -9.32
C ARG A 159 -14.19 8.16 -10.63
N ASN A 160 -15.48 7.89 -10.73
CA ASN A 160 -16.08 7.36 -11.95
C ASN A 160 -16.37 8.46 -12.97
N GLU A 161 -17.04 8.10 -14.06
CA GLU A 161 -17.41 9.00 -15.16
C GLU A 161 -18.23 10.20 -14.71
N ARG A 162 -19.04 10.04 -13.65
CA ARG A 162 -19.86 11.09 -13.03
C ARG A 162 -19.13 11.80 -11.88
N ARG A 163 -17.80 11.65 -11.79
CA ARG A 163 -16.91 12.15 -10.72
C ARG A 163 -17.28 11.70 -9.30
N ARG A 164 -18.08 10.64 -9.15
CA ARG A 164 -18.43 10.05 -7.85
C ARG A 164 -17.44 8.96 -7.44
N TRP A 165 -17.20 8.81 -6.15
CA TRP A 165 -16.30 7.78 -5.62
C TRP A 165 -16.92 6.37 -5.75
N GLU A 166 -16.26 5.50 -6.51
CA GLU A 166 -16.63 4.12 -6.79
C GLU A 166 -15.53 3.16 -6.33
N VAL A 167 -15.88 2.14 -5.54
CA VAL A 167 -14.92 1.09 -5.17
C VAL A 167 -14.79 0.13 -6.36
N THR A 168 -13.65 0.20 -7.04
CA THR A 168 -13.38 -0.53 -8.29
C THR A 168 -12.77 -1.90 -8.07
N GLY A 169 -12.22 -2.18 -6.89
CA GLY A 169 -11.65 -3.48 -6.60
C GLY A 169 -11.32 -3.69 -5.12
N THR A 170 -11.33 -4.94 -4.68
CA THR A 170 -10.80 -5.33 -3.37
C THR A 170 -10.07 -6.66 -3.42
N LEU A 171 -8.83 -6.70 -2.95
CA LEU A 171 -8.01 -7.91 -2.87
C LEU A 171 -7.41 -8.08 -1.49
N ALA A 172 -7.02 -9.30 -1.15
CA ALA A 172 -6.25 -9.61 0.05
C ALA A 172 -4.77 -9.80 -0.30
N ARG A 173 -3.88 -9.37 0.60
CA ARG A 173 -2.43 -9.55 0.49
C ARG A 173 -1.92 -10.28 1.71
N VAL A 174 -1.36 -11.46 1.52
CA VAL A 174 -0.68 -12.23 2.56
C VAL A 174 0.80 -11.96 2.47
N ALA A 175 1.46 -11.68 3.59
CA ALA A 175 2.89 -11.40 3.61
C ALA A 175 3.71 -12.55 3.03
N SER A 176 4.88 -12.21 2.46
CA SER A 176 5.89 -13.21 2.12
C SER A 176 6.36 -13.92 3.40
N PRO A 177 6.71 -15.22 3.36
CA PRO A 177 7.24 -15.93 4.52
C PRO A 177 8.33 -15.15 5.25
N GLY A 178 8.24 -15.12 6.58
CA GLY A 178 9.22 -14.45 7.42
C GLY A 178 9.23 -12.92 7.34
N LYS A 179 8.35 -12.24 6.59
CA LYS A 179 8.30 -10.77 6.52
C LYS A 179 7.19 -10.14 7.39
N PRO A 180 7.38 -8.92 7.92
CA PRO A 180 6.39 -8.25 8.76
C PRO A 180 5.38 -7.41 7.96
N VAL A 181 5.58 -7.28 6.63
CA VAL A 181 4.79 -6.46 5.72
C VAL A 181 4.18 -7.31 4.60
N THR A 182 2.96 -6.97 4.22
CA THR A 182 2.07 -7.69 3.29
C THR A 182 2.24 -7.28 1.83
N ASN A 183 3.01 -6.23 1.55
CA ASN A 183 3.06 -5.59 0.24
C ASN A 183 3.52 -6.57 -0.86
N GLY A 184 2.81 -6.59 -2.00
CA GLY A 184 3.14 -7.46 -3.14
C GLY A 184 4.54 -7.22 -3.71
N SER A 185 5.05 -5.97 -3.68
CA SER A 185 6.43 -5.66 -4.06
C SER A 185 7.49 -6.28 -3.14
N GLN A 186 7.07 -6.82 -1.98
CA GLN A 186 7.93 -7.56 -1.04
C GLN A 186 7.79 -9.08 -1.18
N GLY A 187 7.07 -9.57 -2.19
CA GLY A 187 6.83 -11.00 -2.42
C GLY A 187 5.54 -11.52 -1.80
N GLY A 188 4.60 -10.63 -1.45
CA GLY A 188 3.30 -11.01 -0.91
C GLY A 188 2.46 -11.82 -1.90
N THR A 189 1.63 -12.71 -1.37
CA THR A 189 0.68 -13.52 -2.15
C THR A 189 -0.67 -12.83 -2.21
N ILE A 190 -1.24 -12.72 -3.41
CA ILE A 190 -2.49 -12.02 -3.69
C ILE A 190 -3.62 -13.03 -3.82
N TYR A 191 -4.75 -12.74 -3.17
CA TYR A 191 -5.94 -13.58 -3.19
C TYR A 191 -7.20 -12.73 -3.41
N PRO A 192 -8.29 -13.34 -3.94
CA PRO A 192 -9.61 -12.73 -3.88
C PRO A 192 -10.01 -12.43 -2.44
N SER A 193 -10.45 -11.20 -2.17
CA SER A 193 -10.81 -10.75 -0.82
C SER A 193 -11.92 -11.59 -0.19
N LYS A 194 -12.96 -11.95 -0.96
CA LYS A 194 -14.05 -12.83 -0.52
C LYS A 194 -13.54 -14.21 -0.07
N ARG A 195 -12.61 -14.82 -0.82
CA ARG A 195 -12.01 -16.13 -0.48
C ARG A 195 -11.28 -16.06 0.86
N ILE A 196 -10.50 -15.00 1.09
CA ILE A 196 -9.77 -14.83 2.35
C ILE A 196 -10.72 -14.52 3.51
N LEU A 197 -11.68 -13.63 3.33
CA LEU A 197 -12.67 -13.31 4.37
C LEU A 197 -13.49 -14.53 4.78
N ASN A 198 -13.91 -15.37 3.81
CA ASN A 198 -14.59 -16.63 4.11
C ASN A 198 -13.73 -17.54 5.01
N LYS A 199 -12.43 -17.65 4.71
CA LYS A 199 -11.50 -18.48 5.49
C LYS A 199 -11.23 -17.95 6.90
N VAL A 200 -11.08 -16.63 7.07
CA VAL A 200 -10.62 -16.04 8.35
C VAL A 200 -11.74 -15.49 9.22
N ALA A 201 -12.94 -15.27 8.66
CA ALA A 201 -14.08 -14.69 9.38
C ALA A 201 -15.39 -15.51 9.23
N GLY A 202 -15.43 -16.49 8.33
CA GLY A 202 -16.62 -17.30 8.03
C GLY A 202 -17.48 -16.72 6.92
N ARG A 203 -18.25 -17.59 6.24
CA ARG A 203 -19.07 -17.24 5.06
C ARG A 203 -20.15 -16.19 5.35
N ALA A 204 -20.76 -16.25 6.54
CA ALA A 204 -21.80 -15.29 6.94
C ALA A 204 -21.24 -13.87 7.17
N ALA A 205 -20.08 -13.75 7.82
CA ALA A 205 -19.50 -12.46 8.16
C ALA A 205 -18.75 -11.79 6.99
N ALA A 206 -18.25 -12.58 6.04
CA ALA A 206 -17.46 -12.09 4.91
C ALA A 206 -18.12 -10.99 4.07
N PRO A 207 -19.39 -11.11 3.60
CA PRO A 207 -20.03 -10.05 2.82
C PRO A 207 -20.21 -8.76 3.63
N VAL A 208 -20.56 -8.88 4.92
CA VAL A 208 -20.73 -7.74 5.84
C VAL A 208 -19.40 -7.00 6.02
N LEU A 209 -18.31 -7.72 6.28
CA LEU A 209 -16.96 -7.14 6.41
C LEU A 209 -16.51 -6.47 5.11
N LEU A 210 -16.74 -7.11 3.96
CA LEU A 210 -16.40 -6.51 2.67
C LEU A 210 -17.15 -5.20 2.45
N ASN A 211 -18.47 -5.15 2.75
CA ASN A 211 -19.24 -3.91 2.63
C ASN A 211 -18.76 -2.83 3.61
N ARG A 212 -18.35 -3.20 4.83
CA ARG A 212 -17.73 -2.27 5.81
C ARG A 212 -16.42 -1.69 5.27
N PHE A 213 -15.59 -2.49 4.61
CA PHE A 213 -14.35 -2.00 3.98
C PHE A 213 -14.64 -1.02 2.83
N ARG A 214 -15.65 -1.30 1.99
CA ARG A 214 -16.09 -0.40 0.92
C ARG A 214 -16.62 0.92 1.48
N THR A 215 -17.40 0.87 2.55
CA THR A 215 -17.92 2.05 3.24
C THR A 215 -16.78 2.88 3.85
N LEU A 216 -15.81 2.23 4.48
CA LEU A 216 -14.62 2.87 5.03
C LEU A 216 -13.82 3.60 3.95
N ALA A 217 -13.68 3.01 2.77
CA ALA A 217 -13.02 3.62 1.62
C ALA A 217 -13.77 4.85 1.10
N ARG A 218 -15.10 4.77 0.92
CA ARG A 218 -15.92 5.92 0.48
C ARG A 218 -15.83 7.09 1.45
N ARG A 219 -15.99 6.83 2.75
CA ARG A 219 -15.89 7.86 3.80
C ARG A 219 -14.48 8.48 3.85
N SER A 220 -13.45 7.66 3.73
CA SER A 220 -12.06 8.14 3.70
C SER A 220 -11.78 8.99 2.46
N ALA A 221 -12.31 8.60 1.31
CA ALA A 221 -12.16 9.35 0.06
C ALA A 221 -12.87 10.70 0.13
N ALA A 222 -14.11 10.74 0.62
CA ALA A 222 -14.84 11.98 0.86
C ALA A 222 -14.08 12.90 1.84
N ARG A 223 -13.55 12.35 2.94
CA ARG A 223 -12.80 13.15 3.91
C ARG A 223 -11.50 13.72 3.35
N LEU A 224 -10.75 12.95 2.57
CA LEU A 224 -9.53 13.44 1.92
C LEU A 224 -9.84 14.47 0.84
N ALA A 225 -10.93 14.31 0.10
CA ALA A 225 -11.33 15.22 -0.97
C ALA A 225 -11.62 16.65 -0.46
N ILE A 226 -11.99 16.82 0.82
CA ILE A 226 -12.13 18.16 1.43
C ILE A 226 -10.81 18.92 1.40
N ARG A 227 -9.68 18.23 1.63
CA ARG A 227 -8.35 18.86 1.67
C ARG A 227 -7.60 18.77 0.33
N TYR A 228 -7.93 17.76 -0.46
CA TYR A 228 -7.28 17.41 -1.73
C TYR A 228 -8.35 17.09 -2.78
N PRO A 229 -9.13 18.09 -3.24
CA PRO A 229 -10.25 17.90 -4.17
C PRO A 229 -9.86 17.26 -5.51
N GLU A 230 -8.61 17.45 -5.92
CA GLU A 230 -7.98 16.95 -7.15
C GLU A 230 -7.72 15.44 -7.18
N LEU A 231 -7.92 14.74 -6.06
CA LEU A 231 -7.73 13.29 -6.00
C LEU A 231 -8.79 12.56 -6.84
N ASN A 232 -8.32 11.65 -7.69
CA ASN A 232 -9.15 10.78 -8.53
C ASN A 232 -9.08 9.31 -8.13
N GLU A 233 -8.09 8.88 -7.35
CA GLU A 233 -7.94 7.49 -6.92
C GLU A 233 -7.32 7.37 -5.53
N LEU A 234 -7.70 6.32 -4.82
CA LEU A 234 -7.11 5.93 -3.55
C LEU A 234 -7.01 4.41 -3.43
N GLY A 235 -5.95 3.96 -2.77
CA GLY A 235 -5.83 2.59 -2.29
C GLY A 235 -5.75 2.58 -0.77
N LEU A 236 -6.82 2.12 -0.13
CA LEU A 236 -6.86 1.89 1.31
C LEU A 236 -6.27 0.52 1.61
N ASP A 237 -5.32 0.47 2.54
CA ASP A 237 -4.79 -0.76 3.11
C ASP A 237 -5.46 -1.00 4.47
N VAL A 238 -6.32 -2.02 4.55
CA VAL A 238 -7.18 -2.31 5.70
C VAL A 238 -6.75 -3.61 6.36
N ALA A 239 -6.46 -3.58 7.65
CA ALA A 239 -6.23 -4.77 8.46
C ALA A 239 -7.51 -5.24 9.15
N LEU A 240 -7.63 -6.54 9.37
CA LEU A 240 -8.63 -7.15 10.26
C LEU A 240 -7.90 -7.76 11.45
N ASP A 241 -8.29 -7.42 12.67
CA ASP A 241 -7.73 -8.01 13.89
C ASP A 241 -8.49 -9.28 14.34
N THR A 242 -7.94 -9.97 15.33
CA THR A 242 -8.53 -11.21 15.87
C THR A 242 -9.87 -11.01 16.56
N LYS A 243 -10.25 -9.77 16.87
CA LYS A 243 -11.56 -9.39 17.45
C LYS A 243 -12.51 -8.84 16.38
N ARG A 244 -12.22 -9.09 15.09
CA ARG A 244 -12.99 -8.61 13.93
C ARG A 244 -13.10 -7.09 13.81
N ARG A 245 -12.27 -6.31 14.52
CA ARG A 245 -12.16 -4.87 14.29
C ARG A 245 -11.26 -4.64 13.07
N TYR A 246 -11.59 -3.62 12.30
CA TYR A 246 -10.87 -3.30 11.09
C TYR A 246 -10.22 -1.91 11.18
N TRP A 247 -9.04 -1.82 10.60
CA TRP A 247 -8.11 -0.72 10.81
C TRP A 247 -7.54 -0.20 9.49
N ILE A 248 -7.57 1.11 9.27
CA ILE A 248 -6.89 1.78 8.17
C ILE A 248 -5.40 1.85 8.51
N LEU A 249 -4.59 1.00 7.89
CA LEU A 249 -3.13 1.02 8.05
C LEU A 249 -2.50 2.20 7.30
N GLU A 250 -2.99 2.45 6.08
CA GLU A 250 -2.51 3.48 5.17
C GLU A 250 -3.57 3.82 4.10
N ILE A 251 -3.52 5.06 3.61
CA ILE A 251 -4.24 5.50 2.41
C ILE A 251 -3.23 5.99 1.38
N ASN A 252 -3.22 5.36 0.21
CA ASN A 252 -2.33 5.69 -0.92
C ASN A 252 -3.07 6.55 -1.94
N THR A 253 -2.49 7.67 -2.35
CA THR A 253 -3.03 8.62 -3.35
C THR A 253 -2.56 8.37 -4.79
N ALA A 254 -1.56 7.49 -4.93
CA ALA A 254 -1.13 6.90 -6.20
C ALA A 254 -0.98 5.37 -5.98
N PRO A 255 -2.10 4.66 -5.76
CA PRO A 255 -2.06 3.23 -5.44
C PRO A 255 -1.57 2.39 -6.63
N ASP A 256 -0.87 1.31 -6.32
CA ASP A 256 -0.47 0.32 -7.32
C ASP A 256 -1.67 -0.58 -7.71
N ALA A 257 -1.96 -0.64 -9.00
CA ALA A 257 -3.00 -1.48 -9.60
C ALA A 257 -2.49 -2.89 -9.94
N LYS A 258 -1.16 -3.08 -10.06
CA LYS A 258 -0.52 -4.34 -10.44
C LYS A 258 -1.09 -5.56 -9.73
N PRO A 259 -1.28 -5.58 -8.39
CA PRO A 259 -1.70 -6.81 -7.72
C PRO A 259 -3.06 -7.33 -8.20
N PHE A 260 -3.94 -6.49 -8.75
CA PHE A 260 -5.22 -6.93 -9.33
C PHE A 260 -5.04 -7.78 -10.59
N VAL A 261 -3.87 -7.73 -11.25
CA VAL A 261 -3.50 -8.62 -12.36
C VAL A 261 -3.33 -10.08 -11.91
N LEU A 262 -3.23 -10.36 -10.62
CA LEU A 262 -3.09 -11.73 -10.12
C LEU A 262 -4.43 -12.38 -9.75
N LEU A 263 -5.54 -11.65 -9.85
CA LEU A 263 -6.87 -12.20 -9.65
C LEU A 263 -7.37 -12.86 -10.95
N ASP A 264 -8.11 -13.97 -10.79
CA ASP A 264 -8.78 -14.66 -11.91
C ASP A 264 -9.80 -13.74 -12.58
N ASP A 265 -10.66 -13.11 -11.77
CA ASP A 265 -11.59 -12.11 -12.25
C ASP A 265 -10.85 -10.81 -12.65
N ARG A 266 -10.86 -10.55 -13.96
CA ARG A 266 -10.23 -9.39 -14.59
C ARG A 266 -11.08 -8.12 -14.55
N SER A 267 -12.34 -8.20 -14.12
CA SER A 267 -13.28 -7.07 -14.11
C SER A 267 -12.72 -5.87 -13.35
N ALA A 268 -12.18 -6.11 -12.16
CA ALA A 268 -11.61 -5.07 -11.30
C ALA A 268 -10.44 -4.34 -11.97
N ILE A 269 -9.45 -5.07 -12.51
CA ILE A 269 -8.29 -4.43 -13.14
C ILE A 269 -8.68 -3.69 -14.43
N ARG A 270 -9.60 -4.24 -15.25
CA ARG A 270 -10.13 -3.55 -16.43
C ARG A 270 -10.82 -2.25 -16.04
N ARG A 271 -11.66 -2.27 -14.99
CA ARG A 271 -12.34 -1.08 -14.47
C ARG A 271 -11.34 -0.04 -13.94
N ILE A 272 -10.34 -0.48 -13.19
CA ILE A 272 -9.28 0.39 -12.64
C ILE A 272 -8.54 1.12 -13.76
N VAL A 273 -8.11 0.39 -14.78
CA VAL A 273 -7.39 0.96 -15.92
C VAL A 273 -8.29 1.89 -16.73
N LYS A 274 -9.53 1.49 -17.00
CA LYS A 274 -10.51 2.31 -17.75
C LYS A 274 -10.71 3.68 -17.08
N LEU A 275 -10.96 3.71 -15.77
CA LEU A 275 -11.14 4.97 -15.05
C LEU A 275 -9.82 5.76 -14.98
N GLY A 276 -8.70 5.09 -14.73
CA GLY A 276 -7.37 5.72 -14.70
C GLY A 276 -7.06 6.56 -15.95
N ARG A 277 -7.27 5.96 -17.12
CA ARG A 277 -7.02 6.63 -18.40
C ARG A 277 -7.80 7.94 -18.56
N ARG A 278 -9.02 8.02 -18.02
CA ARG A 278 -9.87 9.23 -18.11
C ARG A 278 -9.30 10.44 -17.40
N TYR A 279 -8.45 10.25 -16.40
CA TYR A 279 -7.76 11.33 -15.70
C TYR A 279 -6.24 11.29 -15.93
N GLY A 280 -5.80 10.74 -17.08
CA GLY A 280 -4.41 10.75 -17.52
C GLY A 280 -3.49 9.74 -16.82
N ARG A 281 -4.03 8.78 -16.05
CA ARG A 281 -3.22 7.81 -15.33
C ARG A 281 -2.82 6.63 -16.21
N ILE A 282 -1.52 6.42 -16.34
CA ILE A 282 -0.93 5.22 -16.96
C ILE A 282 -0.43 4.27 -15.86
N TYR A 283 -0.91 3.03 -15.88
CA TYR A 283 -0.45 1.99 -14.96
C TYR A 283 0.56 1.08 -15.64
N ASP A 284 1.75 0.95 -15.06
CA ASP A 284 2.61 -0.21 -15.30
C ASP A 284 1.94 -1.41 -14.61
N LEU A 285 1.63 -2.46 -15.38
CA LEU A 285 0.94 -3.66 -14.88
C LEU A 285 1.88 -4.87 -14.71
N THR A 286 3.18 -4.68 -14.89
CA THR A 286 4.18 -5.75 -14.84
C THR A 286 4.36 -6.27 -13.42
N ILE A 287 4.11 -7.57 -13.22
CA ILE A 287 4.36 -8.28 -11.96
C ILE A 287 5.81 -8.75 -11.92
N ARG A 288 6.53 -8.39 -10.85
CA ARG A 288 7.92 -8.84 -10.64
C ARG A 288 8.12 -9.79 -9.46
N LYS A 289 7.37 -9.59 -8.37
CA LYS A 289 7.61 -10.28 -7.08
C LYS A 289 6.34 -10.86 -6.45
N ALA A 290 5.19 -10.23 -6.67
CA ALA A 290 3.93 -10.70 -6.09
C ALA A 290 3.55 -12.05 -6.69
N LYS A 291 2.93 -12.90 -5.86
CA LYS A 291 2.51 -14.26 -6.26
C LYS A 291 0.99 -14.35 -6.29
N LYS A 292 0.43 -15.16 -7.18
CA LYS A 292 -0.97 -15.59 -7.13
C LYS A 292 -1.13 -16.66 -6.05
N GLY A 293 -2.30 -16.78 -5.43
CA GLY A 293 -2.61 -17.81 -4.44
C GLY A 293 -4.01 -18.38 -4.58
#